data_AF-A0A6M1YQ38-F1
#
_entry.id   AF-A0A6M1YQ38-F1
#
_cell.length_a   1.000
_cell.length_b   1.000
_cell.length_c   1.000
_cell.angle_alpha   90.00
_cell.angle_beta   90.00
_cell.angle_gamma   90.00
#
_symmetry.space_group_name_H-M   'P 1'
#
loop_
_entity.id
_entity.type
_entity.pdbx_description
1 polymer ?
#
loop_
_entity_poly.entity_id
_entity_poly.type
_entity_poly.pdbx_seq_one_letter_code
_entity_poly.pdbx_strand_id
1 'polypeptide(L)'
;MKKLFLVLTIFSTVVFSKAKADEPVFDRFYMQHYVSFGNTFVVMLDDNSMWELFCFKPRSQTWSEWWNSVKINVDENFLWKEGDWMIEDQIIIGENNLNRALMGKLKDDDQTRLRSFHYVIENLNAEKVAFARPISFAEFTNLFIEYSNYQYDQGYSVGSSSGYLNGYNVGYSDGKKNGYDKGYKDGVLD
;
A
#
# COMPACT_ATOMS: atom_id res chain seq x y z
N MET A 1 23.44 7.15 10.51
CA MET A 1 23.79 8.27 11.42
C MET A 1 23.74 9.67 10.79
N LYS A 2 24.31 9.96 9.60
CA LYS A 2 24.23 11.33 9.01
C LYS A 2 22.89 11.71 8.34
N LYS A 3 22.04 10.74 7.96
CA LYS A 3 20.75 11.00 7.29
C LYS A 3 19.57 11.21 8.27
N LEU A 4 19.58 10.52 9.42
CA LEU A 4 18.66 10.76 10.53
C LEU A 4 18.70 12.23 11.00
N PHE A 5 19.89 12.83 10.95
CA PHE A 5 20.09 14.25 11.25
C PHE A 5 19.33 15.18 10.29
N LEU A 6 19.11 14.83 9.02
CA LEU A 6 18.42 15.72 8.08
C LEU A 6 16.92 15.80 8.37
N VAL A 7 16.29 14.65 8.68
CA VAL A 7 14.87 14.58 9.06
C VAL A 7 14.66 15.23 10.43
N LEU A 8 15.53 14.96 11.41
CA LEU A 8 15.52 15.67 12.70
C LEU A 8 15.78 17.17 12.56
N THR A 9 16.63 17.60 11.61
CA THR A 9 16.92 19.02 11.40
C THR A 9 15.75 19.73 10.72
N ILE A 10 15.03 19.07 9.80
CA ILE A 10 13.83 19.63 9.16
C ILE A 10 12.65 19.69 10.15
N PHE A 11 12.48 18.65 11.00
CA PHE A 11 11.50 18.68 12.09
C PHE A 11 11.85 19.74 13.15
N SER A 12 13.13 19.85 13.54
CA SER A 12 13.55 20.83 14.55
C SER A 12 13.48 22.27 14.05
N THR A 13 13.99 22.58 12.85
CA THR A 13 14.00 23.96 12.34
C THR A 13 12.61 24.55 12.09
N VAL A 14 11.61 23.72 11.78
CA VAL A 14 10.22 24.19 11.58
C VAL A 14 9.49 24.37 12.93
N VAL A 15 9.70 23.48 13.90
CA VAL A 15 9.05 23.52 15.21
C VAL A 15 9.66 24.59 16.13
N PHE A 16 10.98 24.83 16.07
CA PHE A 16 11.64 25.90 16.86
C PHE A 16 11.26 27.33 16.45
N SER A 17 10.54 27.53 15.35
CA SER A 17 9.98 28.85 15.01
C SER A 17 8.79 29.25 15.90
N LYS A 18 8.22 28.31 16.69
CA LYS A 18 6.99 28.54 17.47
C LYS A 18 7.03 28.24 18.96
N ALA A 19 8.09 27.68 19.53
CA ALA A 19 8.14 27.43 20.97
C ALA A 19 9.54 27.67 21.55
N LYS A 20 9.62 28.69 22.39
CA LYS A 20 10.64 28.82 23.43
C LYS A 20 9.96 28.30 24.71
N ALA A 21 10.65 27.40 25.41
CA ALA A 21 10.25 26.68 26.62
C ALA A 21 9.68 25.27 26.37
N ASP A 22 10.37 24.32 27.01
CA ASP A 22 10.07 22.91 27.25
C ASP A 22 10.14 21.96 26.03
N GLU A 23 10.86 20.85 26.22
CA GLU A 23 10.95 19.78 25.22
C GLU A 23 9.53 19.33 24.86
N PRO A 24 9.16 19.27 23.56
CA PRO A 24 7.83 18.84 23.17
C PRO A 24 7.63 17.40 23.64
N VAL A 25 6.75 17.22 24.62
CA VAL A 25 6.26 15.90 25.05
C VAL A 25 5.40 15.38 23.90
N PHE A 26 6.02 14.63 22.99
CA PHE A 26 5.26 13.91 21.97
C PHE A 26 4.56 12.73 22.64
N ASP A 27 3.27 12.58 22.39
CA ASP A 27 2.54 11.39 22.79
C ASP A 27 3.14 10.19 22.04
N ARG A 28 3.62 9.22 22.83
CA ARG A 28 4.15 7.96 22.34
C ARG A 28 3.03 6.94 22.38
N PHE A 29 2.77 6.33 21.25
CA PHE A 29 1.75 5.29 21.12
C PHE A 29 2.41 3.96 20.82
N TYR A 30 1.69 2.88 21.10
CA TYR A 30 2.11 1.53 20.70
C TYR A 30 1.10 0.95 19.72
N MET A 31 1.61 0.32 18.66
CA MET A 31 0.76 -0.37 17.72
C MET A 31 0.15 -1.62 18.38
N GLN A 32 -1.17 -1.71 18.44
CA GLN A 32 -1.86 -2.91 18.96
C GLN A 32 -2.28 -3.85 17.84
N HIS A 33 -2.80 -3.29 16.75
CA HIS A 33 -3.25 -4.05 15.60
C HIS A 33 -2.92 -3.32 14.31
N TYR A 34 -2.72 -4.08 13.24
CA TYR A 34 -2.69 -3.56 11.90
C TYR A 34 -3.43 -4.48 10.95
N VAL A 35 -3.99 -3.90 9.90
CA VAL A 35 -4.63 -4.61 8.80
C VAL A 35 -4.16 -3.98 7.49
N SER A 36 -3.85 -4.82 6.50
CA SER A 36 -3.51 -4.37 5.16
C SER A 36 -4.61 -4.73 4.16
N PHE A 37 -5.00 -3.74 3.36
CA PHE A 37 -5.95 -3.85 2.26
C PHE A 37 -5.24 -3.42 0.97
N GLY A 38 -4.44 -4.32 0.39
CA GLY A 38 -3.64 -4.00 -0.80
C GLY A 38 -2.60 -2.91 -0.53
N ASN A 39 -2.89 -1.66 -0.92
CA ASN A 39 -1.98 -0.51 -0.70
C ASN A 39 -2.43 0.39 0.45
N THR A 40 -3.58 0.10 1.07
CA THR A 40 -4.09 0.83 2.22
C THR A 40 -3.75 0.02 3.45
N PHE A 41 -3.18 0.67 4.45
CA PHE A 41 -2.90 0.05 5.72
C PHE A 41 -3.68 0.78 6.79
N VAL A 42 -4.25 0.05 7.74
CA VAL A 42 -4.93 0.63 8.88
C VAL A 42 -4.23 0.11 10.13
N VAL A 43 -3.86 1.02 11.02
CA VAL A 43 -3.27 0.71 12.31
C VAL A 43 -4.20 1.17 13.42
N MET A 44 -4.25 0.40 14.49
CA MET A 44 -4.90 0.74 15.74
C MET A 44 -3.83 0.88 16.81
N LEU A 45 -3.88 2.00 17.51
CA LEU A 45 -2.95 2.33 18.58
C LEU A 45 -3.54 1.95 19.94
N ASP A 46 -2.72 2.02 20.98
CA ASP A 46 -3.05 1.67 22.36
C ASP A 46 -4.07 2.60 23.04
N ASP A 47 -4.28 3.79 22.49
CA ASP A 47 -5.37 4.69 22.85
C ASP A 47 -6.71 4.36 22.13
N ASN A 48 -6.75 3.27 21.36
CA ASN A 48 -7.85 2.85 20.46
C ASN A 48 -8.11 3.80 19.27
N SER A 49 -7.23 4.77 19.01
CA SER A 49 -7.32 5.56 17.79
C SER A 49 -6.98 4.70 16.57
N MET A 50 -7.70 4.92 15.47
CA MET A 50 -7.50 4.21 14.21
C MET A 50 -6.96 5.18 13.17
N TRP A 51 -5.95 4.72 12.44
CA TRP A 51 -5.24 5.54 11.46
C TRP A 51 -5.11 4.77 10.17
N GLU A 52 -5.51 5.42 9.07
CA GLU A 52 -5.13 4.96 7.75
C GLU A 52 -3.72 5.45 7.45
N LEU A 53 -2.85 4.54 7.03
CA LEU A 53 -1.53 4.79 6.52
C LEU A 53 -1.53 4.68 5.01
N PHE A 54 -0.86 5.62 4.37
CA PHE A 54 -0.66 5.64 2.94
C PHE A 54 0.70 5.05 2.56
N CYS A 55 0.67 3.96 1.80
CA CYS A 55 1.87 3.35 1.23
C CYS A 55 2.36 4.17 0.03
N PHE A 56 3.62 4.58 0.09
CA PHE A 56 4.29 5.28 -0.99
C PHE A 56 4.66 4.32 -2.12
N LYS A 57 4.26 4.62 -3.36
CA LYS A 57 4.79 3.92 -4.56
C LYS A 57 5.55 4.90 -5.45
N PRO A 58 6.87 4.71 -5.64
CA PRO A 58 7.63 5.57 -6.55
C PRO A 58 7.07 5.46 -7.96
N ARG A 59 7.02 6.59 -8.68
CA ARG A 59 6.75 6.57 -10.12
C ARG A 59 8.03 6.28 -10.90
N SER A 60 7.86 5.67 -12.06
CA SER A 60 8.94 5.60 -13.05
C SER A 60 9.28 6.99 -13.57
N GLN A 61 10.53 7.17 -13.99
CA GLN A 61 10.97 8.35 -14.72
C GLN A 61 10.24 8.45 -16.04
N THR A 62 9.92 9.67 -16.45
CA THR A 62 9.46 9.95 -17.82
C THR A 62 10.64 9.87 -18.78
N TRP A 63 10.35 9.70 -20.07
CA TRP A 63 11.39 9.64 -21.11
C TRP A 63 12.28 10.89 -21.15
N SER A 64 11.69 12.07 -20.97
CA SER A 64 12.43 13.34 -20.91
C SER A 64 13.34 13.42 -19.67
N GLU A 65 12.86 13.01 -18.50
CA GLU A 65 13.66 12.96 -17.27
C GLU A 65 14.82 11.98 -17.38
N TRP A 66 14.59 10.83 -18.00
CA TRP A 66 15.62 9.84 -18.26
C TRP A 66 16.72 10.41 -19.17
N TRP A 67 16.33 11.04 -20.29
CA TRP A 67 17.28 11.66 -21.23
C TRP A 67 18.11 12.78 -20.57
N ASN A 68 17.51 13.50 -19.64
CA ASN A 68 18.15 14.56 -18.87
C ASN A 68 18.83 14.07 -17.57
N SER A 69 18.93 12.75 -17.36
CA SER A 69 19.54 12.14 -16.17
C SER A 69 18.97 12.63 -14.83
N VAL A 70 17.68 13.02 -14.81
CA VAL A 70 16.99 13.52 -13.61
C VAL A 70 16.72 12.36 -12.66
N LYS A 71 17.40 12.30 -11.51
CA LYS A 71 17.17 11.27 -10.49
C LYS A 71 15.96 11.59 -9.60
N ILE A 72 15.02 10.66 -9.49
CA ILE A 72 13.90 10.74 -8.55
C ILE A 72 14.35 10.10 -7.23
N ASN A 73 14.77 10.92 -6.27
CA ASN A 73 15.19 10.44 -4.95
C ASN A 73 14.04 10.55 -3.94
N VAL A 74 13.70 9.40 -3.37
CA VAL A 74 12.78 9.24 -2.25
C VAL A 74 13.60 8.67 -1.09
N ASP A 75 13.35 9.14 0.13
CA ASP A 75 14.02 8.59 1.29
C ASP A 75 13.61 7.12 1.52
N GLU A 76 14.57 6.27 1.87
CA GLU A 76 14.36 4.84 2.12
C GLU A 76 13.39 4.61 3.29
N ASN A 77 13.27 5.58 4.19
CA ASN A 77 12.38 5.52 5.33
C ASN A 77 10.89 5.61 4.91
N PHE A 78 10.59 6.19 3.75
CA PHE A 78 9.23 6.19 3.16
C PHE A 78 8.95 4.93 2.33
N LEU A 79 9.98 4.15 2.00
CA LEU A 79 9.84 2.90 1.29
C LEU A 79 9.69 1.78 2.31
N TRP A 80 8.52 1.17 2.38
CA TRP A 80 8.26 0.10 3.32
C TRP A 80 7.51 -1.06 2.67
N LYS A 81 7.72 -2.25 3.23
CA LYS A 81 7.15 -3.53 2.82
C LYS A 81 6.34 -4.15 3.96
N GLU A 82 5.57 -5.19 3.64
CA GLU A 82 4.91 -5.99 4.67
C GLU A 82 5.94 -6.54 5.66
N GLY A 83 5.65 -6.42 6.95
CA GLY A 83 6.56 -6.77 8.04
C GLY A 83 7.48 -5.64 8.52
N ASP A 84 7.47 -4.46 7.89
CA ASP A 84 8.19 -3.28 8.40
C ASP A 84 7.42 -2.53 9.50
N TRP A 85 6.14 -2.89 9.74
CA TRP A 85 5.30 -2.32 10.79
C TRP A 85 4.68 -3.47 11.58
N MET A 86 5.02 -3.54 12.86
CA MET A 86 4.72 -4.68 13.74
C MET A 86 3.93 -4.22 14.96
N ILE A 87 3.21 -5.18 15.56
CA ILE A 87 2.57 -4.99 16.87
C ILE A 87 3.66 -4.69 17.91
N GLU A 88 3.34 -3.84 18.88
CA GLU A 88 4.24 -3.28 19.90
C GLU A 88 5.29 -2.28 19.39
N ASP A 89 5.32 -1.99 18.08
CA ASP A 89 6.18 -0.91 17.59
C ASP A 89 5.77 0.43 18.21
N GLN A 90 6.78 1.21 18.59
CA GLN A 90 6.62 2.51 19.20
C GLN A 90 6.43 3.57 18.12
N ILE A 91 5.34 4.31 18.25
CA ILE A 91 4.85 5.23 17.24
C ILE A 91 4.86 6.66 17.76
N ILE A 92 5.29 7.60 16.91
CA ILE A 92 5.10 9.04 17.09
C ILE A 92 4.26 9.58 15.94
N ILE A 93 3.33 10.48 16.26
CA ILE A 93 2.49 11.16 15.28
C ILE A 93 2.82 12.65 15.28
N GLY A 94 2.99 13.22 14.09
CA GLY A 94 3.19 14.65 13.89
C GLY A 94 2.39 15.19 12.71
N GLU A 95 2.26 16.51 12.62
CA GLU A 95 1.63 17.17 11.47
C GLU A 95 2.46 16.97 10.18
N ASN A 96 1.76 16.74 9.07
CA ASN A 96 2.37 16.57 7.77
C ASN A 96 2.76 17.91 7.14
N ASN A 97 3.98 18.37 7.43
CA ASN A 97 4.63 19.46 6.70
C ASN A 97 5.47 18.96 5.50
N LEU A 98 5.54 17.64 5.29
CA LEU A 98 6.35 16.96 4.28
C LEU A 98 5.63 16.81 2.93
N ASN A 99 4.33 17.08 2.86
CA ASN A 99 3.50 16.91 1.67
C ASN A 99 4.12 17.57 0.41
N ARG A 100 4.76 18.74 0.56
CA ARG A 100 5.42 19.44 -0.56
C ARG A 100 6.70 18.77 -1.08
N ALA A 101 7.43 18.03 -0.24
CA ALA A 101 8.73 17.46 -0.61
C ALA A 101 8.63 16.22 -1.52
N LEU A 102 7.44 15.59 -1.57
CA LEU A 102 7.16 14.40 -2.38
C LEU A 102 6.28 14.69 -3.60
N MET A 103 5.72 15.89 -3.73
CA MET A 103 4.99 16.32 -4.93
C MET A 103 5.87 16.16 -6.17
N GLY A 104 5.32 15.58 -7.23
CA GLY A 104 6.04 15.29 -8.48
C GLY A 104 6.95 14.06 -8.42
N LYS A 105 7.15 13.41 -7.27
CA LYS A 105 7.90 12.13 -7.13
C LYS A 105 6.99 10.90 -7.06
N LEU A 106 5.69 11.14 -6.92
CA LEU A 106 4.63 10.15 -6.81
C LEU A 106 3.86 10.01 -8.11
N LYS A 107 3.15 8.89 -8.29
CA LYS A 107 2.15 8.75 -9.36
C LYS A 107 1.00 9.76 -9.14
N ASP A 108 0.29 10.14 -10.19
CA ASP A 108 -0.71 11.21 -10.11
C ASP A 108 -1.86 10.89 -9.15
N ASP A 109 -2.33 9.64 -9.15
CA ASP A 109 -3.37 9.17 -8.21
C ASP A 109 -2.87 9.23 -6.75
N ASP A 110 -1.61 8.85 -6.53
CA ASP A 110 -0.96 8.90 -5.22
C ASP A 110 -0.75 10.33 -4.74
N GLN A 111 -0.39 11.27 -5.63
CA GLN A 111 -0.29 12.70 -5.32
C GLN A 111 -1.64 13.29 -4.91
N THR A 112 -2.70 12.91 -5.59
CA THR A 112 -4.05 13.37 -5.27
C THR A 112 -4.49 12.84 -3.92
N ARG A 113 -4.25 11.54 -3.67
CA ARG A 113 -4.58 10.90 -2.40
C ARG A 113 -3.77 11.46 -1.23
N LEU A 114 -2.49 11.76 -1.41
CA LEU A 114 -1.64 12.35 -0.37
C LEU A 114 -2.20 13.65 0.23
N ARG A 115 -3.07 14.36 -0.50
CA ARG A 115 -3.72 15.57 0.00
C ARG A 115 -4.69 15.33 1.15
N SER A 116 -5.21 14.11 1.34
CA SER A 116 -6.08 13.79 2.47
C SER A 116 -5.31 13.35 3.73
N PHE A 117 -3.98 13.20 3.64
CA PHE A 117 -3.13 12.76 4.74
C PHE A 117 -2.41 13.94 5.37
N HIS A 118 -2.98 14.42 6.48
CA HIS A 118 -2.51 15.60 7.19
C HIS A 118 -1.50 15.30 8.30
N TYR A 119 -1.22 14.02 8.55
CA TYR A 119 -0.29 13.59 9.58
C TYR A 119 0.82 12.72 8.99
N VAL A 120 1.88 12.59 9.76
CA VAL A 120 2.98 11.68 9.52
C VAL A 120 3.14 10.85 10.77
N ILE A 121 3.26 9.54 10.56
CA ILE A 121 3.51 8.57 11.61
C ILE A 121 4.91 8.03 11.42
N GLU A 122 5.71 8.09 12.48
CA GLU A 122 7.05 7.51 12.53
C GLU A 122 7.03 6.27 13.43
N ASN A 123 7.49 5.16 12.87
CA ASN A 123 7.80 3.94 13.59
C ASN A 123 9.26 4.01 14.03
N LEU A 124 9.47 4.17 15.33
CA LEU A 124 10.81 4.33 15.91
C LEU A 124 11.61 3.02 15.89
N ASN A 125 10.93 1.88 15.92
CA ASN A 125 11.56 0.56 15.92
C ASN A 125 12.09 0.21 14.53
N ALA A 126 11.29 0.46 13.50
CA ALA A 126 11.62 0.11 12.12
C ALA A 126 12.32 1.25 11.34
N GLU A 127 12.45 2.44 11.96
CA GLU A 127 12.91 3.68 11.32
C GLU A 127 12.10 4.01 10.05
N LYS A 128 10.79 3.77 10.09
CA LYS A 128 9.86 3.97 8.96
C LYS A 128 8.94 5.14 9.18
N VAL A 129 8.59 5.79 8.07
CA VAL A 129 7.72 6.95 8.06
C VAL A 129 6.57 6.71 7.08
N ALA A 130 5.35 6.89 7.54
CA ALA A 130 4.14 6.81 6.72
C ALA A 130 3.32 8.09 6.84
N PHE A 131 2.63 8.45 5.76
CA PHE A 131 1.60 9.49 5.84
C PHE A 131 0.36 8.87 6.46
N ALA A 132 -0.28 9.62 7.35
CA ALA A 132 -1.42 9.13 8.10
C ALA A 132 -2.60 10.12 8.10
N ARG A 133 -3.80 9.56 8.23
CA ARG A 133 -4.98 10.31 8.61
C ARG A 133 -5.77 9.50 9.65
N PRO A 134 -6.40 10.16 10.62
CA PRO A 134 -7.30 9.48 11.52
C PRO A 134 -8.51 8.99 10.73
N ILE A 135 -9.04 7.83 11.11
CA ILE A 135 -10.27 7.28 10.57
C ILE A 135 -11.20 6.85 11.70
N SER A 136 -12.49 6.95 11.45
CA SER A 136 -13.51 6.37 12.33
C SER A 136 -13.63 4.87 12.13
N PHE A 137 -14.21 4.18 13.12
CA PHE A 137 -14.57 2.77 12.98
C PHE A 137 -15.52 2.53 11.79
N ALA A 138 -16.44 3.46 11.52
CA ALA A 138 -17.35 3.36 10.37
C ALA A 138 -16.59 3.42 9.03
N GLU A 139 -15.64 4.34 8.89
CA GLU A 139 -14.76 4.40 7.71
C GLU A 139 -13.93 3.12 7.56
N PHE A 140 -13.37 2.60 8.66
CA PHE A 140 -12.67 1.32 8.64
C PHE A 140 -13.57 0.18 8.13
N THR A 141 -14.80 0.07 8.62
CA THR A 141 -15.73 -0.97 8.16
C THR A 141 -16.05 -0.84 6.67
N ASN A 142 -16.19 0.40 6.17
CA ASN A 142 -16.43 0.63 4.74
C ASN A 142 -15.22 0.21 3.90
N LEU A 143 -14.00 0.59 4.31
CA LEU A 143 -12.76 0.16 3.65
C LEU A 143 -12.65 -1.37 3.61
N PHE A 144 -12.97 -2.04 4.72
CA PHE A 144 -12.97 -3.50 4.80
C PHE A 144 -13.97 -4.14 3.83
N ILE A 145 -15.21 -3.64 3.79
CA ILE A 145 -16.27 -4.15 2.91
C ILE A 145 -15.90 -3.92 1.43
N GLU A 146 -15.46 -2.72 1.08
CA GLU A 146 -15.04 -2.38 -0.29
C GLU A 146 -13.93 -3.31 -0.78
N TYR A 147 -12.90 -3.51 0.04
CA TYR A 147 -11.80 -4.41 -0.31
C TYR A 147 -12.25 -5.87 -0.43
N SER A 148 -13.11 -6.33 0.48
CA SER A 148 -13.64 -7.71 0.46
C SER A 148 -14.47 -7.97 -0.80
N ASN A 149 -15.33 -7.03 -1.19
CA ASN A 149 -16.13 -7.12 -2.42
C ASN A 149 -15.23 -7.11 -3.66
N TYR A 150 -14.23 -6.23 -3.71
CA TYR A 150 -13.27 -6.20 -4.81
C TYR A 150 -12.54 -7.54 -4.97
N GLN A 151 -12.05 -8.13 -3.87
CA GLN A 151 -11.37 -9.42 -3.92
C GLN A 151 -12.30 -10.57 -4.32
N TYR A 152 -13.55 -10.55 -3.85
CA TYR A 152 -14.56 -11.50 -4.27
C TYR A 152 -14.80 -11.43 -5.79
N ASP A 153 -15.01 -10.24 -6.34
CA ASP A 153 -15.26 -10.03 -7.77
C ASP A 153 -14.07 -10.46 -8.63
N GLN A 154 -12.84 -10.16 -8.20
CA GLN A 154 -11.63 -10.63 -8.87
C GLN A 154 -11.53 -12.16 -8.85
N GLY A 155 -11.72 -12.77 -7.68
CA GLY A 155 -11.70 -14.23 -7.52
C GLY A 155 -12.76 -14.93 -8.38
N TYR A 156 -13.98 -14.40 -8.39
CA TYR A 156 -15.07 -14.91 -9.21
C TYR A 156 -14.77 -14.78 -10.71
N SER A 157 -14.30 -13.62 -11.16
CA SER A 157 -13.99 -13.37 -12.58
C SER A 157 -12.89 -14.30 -13.09
N VAL A 158 -11.80 -14.45 -12.34
CA VAL A 158 -10.68 -15.35 -12.68
C VAL A 158 -11.12 -16.80 -12.65
N GLY A 159 -11.83 -17.21 -11.59
CA GLY A 159 -12.30 -18.58 -11.43
C GLY A 159 -13.29 -18.99 -12.52
N SER A 160 -14.27 -18.14 -12.83
CA SER A 160 -15.24 -18.35 -13.89
C SER A 160 -14.57 -18.44 -15.27
N SER A 161 -13.69 -17.48 -15.60
CA SER A 161 -13.01 -17.45 -16.90
C SER A 161 -12.09 -18.66 -17.09
N SER A 162 -11.28 -18.99 -16.08
CA SER A 162 -10.35 -20.12 -16.12
C SER A 162 -11.10 -21.45 -16.17
N GLY A 163 -12.13 -21.60 -15.32
CA GLY A 163 -12.96 -22.80 -15.27
C GLY A 163 -13.68 -23.07 -16.59
N TYR A 164 -14.28 -22.03 -17.18
CA TYR A 164 -14.93 -22.13 -18.50
C TYR A 164 -13.94 -22.54 -19.59
N LEU A 165 -12.81 -21.83 -19.71
CA LEU A 165 -11.82 -22.08 -20.75
C LEU A 165 -11.22 -23.49 -20.64
N ASN A 166 -10.88 -23.91 -19.42
CA ASN A 166 -10.32 -25.23 -19.19
C ASN A 166 -11.35 -26.32 -19.49
N GLY A 167 -12.58 -26.18 -18.99
CA GLY A 167 -13.66 -27.14 -19.25
C GLY A 167 -13.98 -27.26 -20.75
N TYR A 168 -14.05 -26.15 -21.47
CA TYR A 168 -14.26 -26.14 -22.92
C TYR A 168 -13.12 -26.86 -23.66
N ASN A 169 -11.87 -26.51 -23.38
CA ASN A 169 -10.72 -27.08 -24.08
C ASN A 169 -10.57 -28.58 -23.84
N VAL A 170 -10.71 -29.03 -22.59
CA VAL A 170 -10.65 -30.44 -22.23
C VAL A 170 -11.80 -31.20 -22.88
N GLY A 171 -13.04 -30.72 -22.72
CA GLY A 171 -14.23 -31.37 -23.28
C GLY A 171 -14.19 -31.46 -24.81
N TYR A 172 -13.73 -30.41 -25.49
CA TYR A 172 -13.60 -30.40 -26.95
C TYR A 172 -12.51 -31.38 -27.43
N SER A 173 -11.35 -31.36 -26.78
CA SER A 173 -10.22 -32.25 -27.11
C SER A 173 -10.61 -33.73 -26.93
N ASP A 174 -11.20 -34.06 -25.78
CA ASP A 174 -11.66 -35.42 -25.48
C ASP A 174 -12.77 -35.87 -26.41
N GLY A 175 -13.74 -35.00 -26.70
CA GLY A 175 -14.82 -35.27 -27.64
C GLY A 175 -14.29 -35.56 -29.05
N LYS A 176 -13.35 -34.75 -29.54
CA LYS A 176 -12.71 -34.94 -30.85
C LYS A 176 -11.95 -36.25 -30.93
N LYS A 177 -11.14 -36.56 -29.92
CA LYS A 177 -10.36 -37.79 -29.86
C LYS A 177 -11.25 -39.02 -29.81
N ASN A 178 -12.19 -39.05 -28.87
CA ASN A 178 -13.10 -40.18 -28.69
C ASN A 178 -14.01 -40.39 -29.90
N GLY A 179 -14.48 -39.31 -30.53
CA GLY A 179 -15.28 -39.38 -31.75
C GLY A 179 -14.50 -39.95 -32.93
N TYR A 180 -13.26 -39.48 -33.13
CA TYR A 180 -12.37 -40.00 -34.17
C TYR A 180 -12.04 -41.48 -33.94
N ASP A 181 -11.63 -41.85 -32.72
CA ASP A 181 -11.24 -43.22 -32.39
C ASP A 181 -12.39 -44.21 -32.56
N LYS A 182 -13.62 -43.82 -32.19
CA LYS A 182 -14.83 -44.63 -32.42
C LYS A 182 -15.14 -44.77 -33.91
N GLY A 183 -15.23 -43.65 -34.63
CA GLY A 183 -15.54 -43.67 -36.06
C GLY A 183 -14.51 -44.44 -36.89
N TYR A 184 -13.22 -44.33 -36.54
CA TYR A 184 -12.14 -45.08 -37.18
C TYR A 184 -12.26 -46.58 -36.92
N LYS A 185 -12.54 -46.99 -35.67
CA LYS A 185 -12.75 -48.41 -35.33
C LYS A 185 -13.96 -48.98 -36.05
N ASP A 186 -15.08 -48.27 -36.04
CA ASP A 186 -16.31 -48.72 -36.68
C ASP A 186 -16.12 -48.87 -38.20
N GLY A 187 -15.43 -47.92 -38.85
CA GLY A 187 -15.19 -47.97 -40.30
C GLY A 187 -14.06 -48.91 -40.77
N VAL A 188 -13.22 -49.42 -39.86
CA VAL A 188 -12.21 -50.46 -40.18
C VAL A 188 -12.75 -51.87 -39.94
N LEU A 189 -13.85 -52.00 -39.21
CA LEU A 189 -14.54 -53.26 -38.93
C LEU A 189 -15.66 -53.59 -39.93
N ASP A 190 -15.99 -52.68 -40.85
CA ASP A 190 -16.82 -52.88 -42.05
C ASP A 190 -15.96 -53.24 -43.28
#